data_AF-A0A3M1FD89-F1
#
_entry.id   AF-A0A3M1FD89-F1
#
_cell.length_a   1.000
_cell.length_b   1.000
_cell.length_c   1.000
_cell.angle_alpha   90.00
_cell.angle_beta   90.00
_cell.angle_gamma   90.00
#
_symmetry.space_group_name_H-M   'P 1'
#
loop_
_entity.id
_entity.type
_entity.pdbx_description
1 polymer ?
#
loop_
_entity_poly.entity_id
_entity_poly.type
_entity_poly.pdbx_seq_one_letter_code
_entity_poly.pdbx_strand_id
1 'polypeptide(L)'
;MNGWIVVEEGTGEGGFVEGPEGAPLGTGSFRMATGPGEGDQGGKVWLMTGNFEQTELSAITGMRYATFVPSEGSTPLAPYLNLQLDLDRDGRRDTTIVFDPAEGDAGEIEPGVWQTWDAAAGRWYFTAATEAFCARTCYATLPEILSAHPTATIVAWYPNRRGISIVAGQASGGAWNDFIGYVDAFSIAIEGEETRYDFEASGGGCAP
;
A
#
# COMPACT_ATOMS: atom_id res chain seq x y z
N MET A 1 -6.63 -8.13 -14.63
CA MET A 1 -6.15 -7.46 -13.41
C MET A 1 -6.66 -6.01 -13.31
N ASN A 2 -7.92 -5.68 -13.61
CA ASN A 2 -8.60 -4.39 -13.33
C ASN A 2 -7.75 -3.09 -13.17
N GLY A 3 -6.75 -2.83 -14.03
CA GLY A 3 -5.83 -1.69 -13.94
C GLY A 3 -4.66 -1.81 -12.94
N TRP A 4 -4.54 -2.93 -12.23
CA TRP A 4 -3.42 -3.27 -11.35
C TRP A 4 -2.30 -4.00 -12.11
N ILE A 5 -1.06 -3.67 -11.75
CA ILE A 5 0.16 -4.29 -12.26
C ILE A 5 1.03 -4.76 -11.09
N VAL A 6 1.80 -5.81 -11.32
CA VAL A 6 2.79 -6.32 -10.37
C VAL A 6 4.18 -5.93 -10.84
N VAL A 7 4.99 -5.42 -9.92
CA VAL A 7 6.43 -5.24 -10.13
C VAL A 7 7.17 -5.91 -8.99
N GLU A 8 8.21 -6.64 -9.35
CA GLU A 8 9.06 -7.41 -8.44
C GLU A 8 10.50 -6.98 -8.63
N GLU A 9 11.23 -6.83 -7.52
CA GLU A 9 12.67 -6.59 -7.50
C GLU A 9 13.34 -7.64 -6.59
N GLY A 10 14.57 -8.03 -6.96
CA GLY A 10 15.36 -8.98 -6.19
C GLY A 10 14.68 -10.34 -6.06
N THR A 11 14.50 -10.79 -4.82
CA THR A 11 13.81 -12.04 -4.46
C THR A 11 12.31 -11.88 -4.26
N GLY A 12 11.73 -10.74 -4.65
CA GLY A 12 10.30 -10.49 -4.53
C GLY A 12 9.48 -11.39 -5.45
N GLU A 13 8.38 -11.93 -4.93
CA GLU A 13 7.42 -12.75 -5.68
C GLU A 13 5.99 -12.32 -5.30
N GLY A 14 5.19 -11.97 -6.29
CA GLY A 14 3.83 -11.47 -6.16
C GLY A 14 2.87 -12.20 -7.09
N GLY A 15 1.70 -12.59 -6.59
CA GLY A 15 0.72 -13.28 -7.41
C GLY A 15 -0.67 -13.35 -6.80
N PHE A 16 -1.68 -13.41 -7.66
CA PHE A 16 -3.05 -13.71 -7.27
C PHE A 16 -3.17 -15.21 -7.00
N VAL A 17 -3.67 -15.57 -5.82
CA VAL A 17 -3.78 -16.97 -5.36
C VAL A 17 -5.13 -17.20 -4.70
N GLU A 18 -5.52 -18.47 -4.51
CA GLU A 18 -6.48 -18.80 -3.46
C GLU A 18 -5.87 -18.35 -2.12
N GLY A 19 -6.57 -17.44 -1.42
CA GLY A 19 -6.07 -16.80 -0.22
C GLY A 19 -6.17 -17.70 1.03
N PRO A 20 -5.57 -17.27 2.14
CA PRO A 20 -5.82 -17.86 3.45
C PRO A 20 -7.32 -17.95 3.75
N GLU A 21 -7.73 -19.01 4.44
CA GLU A 21 -9.13 -19.18 4.84
C GLU A 21 -9.66 -17.94 5.57
N GLY A 22 -10.87 -17.50 5.21
CA GLY A 22 -11.46 -16.30 5.76
C GLY A 22 -11.04 -15.00 5.08
N ALA A 23 -10.58 -15.05 3.82
CA ALA A 23 -10.38 -13.88 2.98
C ALA A 23 -11.60 -12.91 3.08
N PRO A 24 -11.37 -11.61 3.33
CA PRO A 24 -12.45 -10.65 3.54
C PRO A 24 -13.46 -10.56 2.39
N LEU A 25 -12.99 -10.75 1.15
CA LEU A 25 -13.83 -10.83 -0.04
C LEU A 25 -13.51 -12.09 -0.83
N GLY A 26 -14.55 -12.82 -1.20
CA GLY A 26 -14.42 -14.02 -2.00
C GLY A 26 -13.51 -15.08 -1.37
N THR A 27 -12.61 -15.64 -2.17
CA THR A 27 -11.70 -16.73 -1.77
C THR A 27 -10.26 -16.47 -2.17
N GLY A 28 -10.02 -15.43 -2.97
CA GLY A 28 -8.71 -15.06 -3.47
C GLY A 28 -8.01 -14.04 -2.59
N SER A 29 -6.74 -13.80 -2.89
CA SER A 29 -5.99 -12.65 -2.39
C SER A 29 -4.74 -12.44 -3.23
N PHE A 30 -4.10 -11.28 -3.08
CA PHE A 30 -2.75 -11.07 -3.62
C PHE A 30 -1.70 -11.48 -2.60
N ARG A 31 -0.95 -12.55 -2.89
CA ARG A 31 0.23 -12.96 -2.12
C ARG A 31 1.42 -12.09 -2.47
N MET A 32 2.14 -11.64 -1.46
CA MET A 32 3.42 -10.94 -1.57
C MET A 32 4.45 -11.69 -0.73
N ALA A 33 5.58 -12.05 -1.34
CA ALA A 33 6.66 -12.74 -0.65
C ALA A 33 8.03 -12.16 -1.02
N THR A 34 8.98 -12.37 -0.14
CA THR A 34 10.39 -12.06 -0.34
C THR A 34 11.21 -13.28 0.06
N GLY A 35 12.34 -13.50 -0.62
CA GLY A 35 13.32 -14.51 -0.21
C GLY A 35 14.30 -13.98 0.84
N PRO A 36 15.36 -14.74 1.13
CA PRO A 36 16.43 -14.29 2.01
C PRO A 36 17.15 -13.10 1.37
N GLY A 37 17.31 -12.01 2.12
CA GLY A 37 18.02 -10.82 1.69
C GLY A 37 19.41 -10.74 2.35
N GLU A 38 20.43 -11.19 1.63
CA GLU A 38 21.84 -10.99 1.98
C GLU A 38 22.49 -10.03 0.98
N GLY A 39 23.17 -8.98 1.48
CA GLY A 39 23.99 -8.06 0.67
C GLY A 39 23.27 -7.40 -0.52
N ASP A 40 22.34 -6.47 -0.26
CA ASP A 40 21.55 -5.70 -1.25
C ASP A 40 20.66 -6.54 -2.20
N GLN A 41 20.45 -7.82 -1.90
CA GLN A 41 19.58 -8.74 -2.68
C GLN A 41 18.18 -8.89 -2.06
N GLY A 42 17.73 -7.92 -1.26
CA GLY A 42 16.41 -7.96 -0.65
C GLY A 42 15.29 -8.01 -1.68
N GLY A 43 14.25 -8.78 -1.38
CA GLY A 43 13.05 -8.84 -2.21
C GLY A 43 12.14 -7.64 -1.98
N LYS A 44 11.50 -7.16 -3.04
CA LYS A 44 10.44 -6.17 -2.93
C LYS A 44 9.36 -6.38 -3.99
N VAL A 45 8.11 -6.31 -3.57
CA VAL A 45 6.93 -6.54 -4.42
C VAL A 45 6.04 -5.32 -4.33
N TRP A 46 5.58 -4.83 -5.48
CA TRP A 46 4.57 -3.78 -5.59
C TRP A 46 3.37 -4.31 -6.36
N LEU A 47 2.19 -4.20 -5.76
CA LEU A 47 0.92 -4.26 -6.45
C LEU A 47 0.46 -2.81 -6.65
N MET A 48 0.38 -2.33 -7.90
CA MET A 48 0.21 -0.91 -8.22
C MET A 48 -0.93 -0.64 -9.17
N THR A 49 -1.62 0.49 -9.01
CA THR A 49 -2.65 0.94 -9.96
C THR A 49 -2.50 2.42 -10.30
N GLY A 50 -2.71 2.73 -11.57
CA GLY A 50 -2.74 4.10 -12.10
C GLY A 50 -4.16 4.65 -12.24
N ASN A 51 -5.19 3.90 -11.83
CA ASN A 51 -6.60 4.26 -12.05
C ASN A 51 -7.03 5.56 -11.32
N PHE A 52 -6.23 6.01 -10.36
CA PHE A 52 -6.52 7.17 -9.49
C PHE A 52 -5.49 8.29 -9.64
N GLU A 53 -4.70 8.27 -10.73
CA GLU A 53 -3.83 9.39 -11.06
C GLU A 53 -4.67 10.64 -11.38
N GLN A 54 -4.14 11.81 -11.01
CA GLN A 54 -4.80 13.13 -11.05
C GLN A 54 -5.97 13.32 -10.07
N THR A 55 -6.30 12.32 -9.24
CA THR A 55 -7.26 12.52 -8.15
C THR A 55 -6.68 13.46 -7.10
N GLU A 56 -7.43 14.50 -6.74
CA GLU A 56 -7.07 15.38 -5.62
C GLU A 56 -7.13 14.59 -4.30
N LEU A 57 -6.14 14.78 -3.43
CA LEU A 57 -6.09 14.11 -2.13
C LEU A 57 -7.31 14.50 -1.27
N SER A 58 -7.84 15.71 -1.46
CA SER A 58 -9.05 16.24 -0.80
C SER A 58 -10.33 15.49 -1.20
N ALA A 59 -10.34 14.85 -2.37
CA ALA A 59 -11.49 14.09 -2.85
C ALA A 59 -11.56 12.69 -2.23
N ILE A 60 -10.49 12.21 -1.60
CA ILE A 60 -10.46 10.89 -0.96
C ILE A 60 -11.20 10.95 0.37
N THR A 61 -12.35 10.28 0.43
CA THR A 61 -13.20 10.20 1.63
C THR A 61 -13.07 8.86 2.38
N GLY A 62 -12.36 7.89 1.80
CA GLY A 62 -12.12 6.60 2.41
C GLY A 62 -11.03 5.82 1.68
N MET A 63 -10.24 5.06 2.42
CA MET A 63 -9.17 4.22 1.87
C MET A 63 -8.90 3.08 2.84
N ARG A 64 -9.25 1.86 2.45
CA ARG A 64 -9.12 0.67 3.29
C ARG A 64 -8.52 -0.48 2.54
N TYR A 65 -7.90 -1.40 3.25
CA TYR A 65 -7.43 -2.66 2.72
C TYR A 65 -7.24 -3.64 3.87
N ALA A 66 -7.25 -4.92 3.54
CA ALA A 66 -6.99 -5.98 4.49
C ALA A 66 -5.66 -6.66 4.22
N THR A 67 -5.00 -7.06 5.30
CA THR A 67 -3.76 -7.84 5.24
C THR A 67 -3.87 -9.08 6.10
N PHE A 68 -3.23 -10.16 5.66
CA PHE A 68 -2.99 -11.34 6.47
C PHE A 68 -1.50 -11.64 6.44
N VAL A 69 -0.93 -11.88 7.62
CA VAL A 69 0.47 -12.27 7.77
C VAL A 69 0.47 -13.62 8.47
N PRO A 70 0.98 -14.70 7.83
CA PRO A 70 1.12 -15.98 8.49
C PRO A 70 2.05 -15.88 9.70
N SER A 71 1.99 -16.85 10.61
CA SER A 71 2.66 -16.84 11.92
C SER A 71 4.18 -17.02 11.88
N GLU A 72 4.88 -16.49 10.88
CA GLU A 72 6.31 -16.73 10.68
C GLU A 72 7.08 -15.40 10.59
N GLY A 73 7.78 -15.06 11.67
CA GLY A 73 8.66 -13.89 11.75
C GLY A 73 8.70 -13.27 13.16
N SER A 74 9.87 -12.80 13.59
CA SER A 74 10.02 -12.10 14.88
C SER A 74 9.61 -10.62 14.84
N THR A 75 9.31 -10.09 13.65
CA THR A 75 8.98 -8.68 13.46
C THR A 75 7.55 -8.55 12.95
N PRO A 76 6.67 -7.80 13.64
CA PRO A 76 5.30 -7.58 13.20
C PRO A 76 5.30 -6.64 11.99
N LEU A 77 5.39 -7.19 10.78
CA LEU A 77 5.30 -6.46 9.52
C LEU A 77 4.04 -6.86 8.79
N ALA A 78 3.43 -5.93 8.08
CA ALA A 78 2.35 -6.19 7.13
C ALA A 78 2.58 -5.36 5.86
N PRO A 79 2.02 -5.76 4.70
CA PRO A 79 2.11 -4.96 3.49
C PRO A 79 1.64 -3.51 3.72
N TYR A 80 2.43 -2.54 3.27
CA TYR A 80 2.17 -1.10 3.48
C TYR A 80 1.63 -0.44 2.21
N LEU A 81 0.93 0.68 2.38
CA LEU A 81 0.28 1.42 1.30
C LEU A 81 1.01 2.73 1.02
N ASN A 82 1.26 3.01 -0.26
CA ASN A 82 1.89 4.25 -0.70
C ASN A 82 0.95 5.06 -1.57
N LEU A 83 1.03 6.39 -1.41
CA LEU A 83 0.53 7.37 -2.37
C LEU A 83 1.69 8.22 -2.88
N GLN A 84 1.81 8.30 -4.20
CA GLN A 84 2.73 9.20 -4.88
C GLN A 84 2.05 10.56 -5.05
N LEU A 85 2.61 11.61 -4.46
CA LEU A 85 1.97 12.92 -4.42
C LEU A 85 2.77 13.98 -5.19
N ASP A 86 2.03 14.76 -5.95
CA ASP A 86 2.36 16.10 -6.42
C ASP A 86 1.68 17.08 -5.47
N LEU A 87 2.47 17.83 -4.71
CA LEU A 87 2.01 18.72 -3.65
C LEU A 87 1.74 20.13 -4.15
N ASP A 88 2.36 20.55 -5.27
CA ASP A 88 2.28 21.91 -5.81
C ASP A 88 1.58 22.03 -7.17
N ARG A 89 1.14 20.90 -7.75
CA ARG A 89 0.47 20.75 -9.06
C ARG A 89 1.34 21.10 -10.26
N ASP A 90 2.66 20.92 -10.19
CA ASP A 90 3.54 21.07 -11.36
C ASP A 90 3.49 19.86 -12.33
N GLY A 91 2.75 18.81 -11.97
CA GLY A 91 2.61 17.58 -12.73
C GLY A 91 3.72 16.55 -12.44
N ARG A 92 4.56 16.79 -11.43
CA ARG A 92 5.65 15.89 -11.01
C ARG A 92 5.44 15.44 -9.58
N ARG A 93 5.98 14.25 -9.29
CA ARG A 93 5.95 13.72 -7.94
C ARG A 93 6.99 14.39 -7.05
N ASP A 94 6.54 15.07 -6.02
CA ASP A 94 7.37 15.62 -4.94
C ASP A 94 7.80 14.56 -3.94
N THR A 95 6.85 13.73 -3.50
CA THR A 95 7.11 12.76 -2.43
C THR A 95 6.22 11.53 -2.55
N THR A 96 6.60 10.47 -1.84
CA THR A 96 5.72 9.35 -1.53
C THR A 96 5.34 9.44 -0.06
N ILE A 97 4.05 9.39 0.24
CA ILE A 97 3.58 9.17 1.61
C ILE A 97 3.26 7.69 1.80
N VAL A 98 3.56 7.17 2.99
CA VAL A 98 3.43 5.76 3.32
C VAL A 98 2.60 5.57 4.58
N PHE A 99 1.56 4.75 4.46
CA PHE A 99 0.81 4.21 5.58
C PHE A 99 1.34 2.81 5.85
N ASP A 100 1.92 2.62 7.02
CA ASP A 100 2.53 1.37 7.44
C ASP A 100 1.75 0.84 8.66
N PRO A 101 1.03 -0.30 8.53
CA PRO A 101 0.25 -0.86 9.62
C PRO A 101 1.03 -1.16 10.91
N ALA A 102 2.33 -1.39 10.82
CA ALA A 102 3.17 -1.65 11.98
C ALA A 102 3.57 -0.35 12.73
N GLU A 103 3.22 0.81 12.19
CA GLU A 103 3.66 2.11 12.64
C GLU A 103 2.48 3.09 12.74
N GLY A 104 2.73 4.33 13.18
CA GLY A 104 1.78 5.43 13.02
C GLY A 104 0.44 5.26 13.75
N ASP A 105 0.42 4.48 14.83
CA ASP A 105 -0.75 4.16 15.66
C ASP A 105 -1.85 3.33 14.95
N ALA A 106 -1.53 2.66 13.84
CA ALA A 106 -2.51 1.89 13.05
C ALA A 106 -3.04 0.64 13.78
N GLY A 107 -2.20 -0.02 14.58
CA GLY A 107 -2.56 -1.17 15.39
C GLY A 107 -1.40 -2.15 15.59
N GLU A 108 -1.61 -3.19 16.39
CA GLU A 108 -0.68 -4.31 16.50
C GLU A 108 -0.96 -5.31 15.36
N ILE A 109 0.08 -5.83 14.73
CA ILE A 109 -0.06 -6.92 13.77
C ILE A 109 -0.27 -8.22 14.54
N GLU A 110 -1.41 -8.86 14.33
CA GLU A 110 -1.77 -10.16 14.87
C GLU A 110 -1.56 -11.23 13.79
N PRO A 111 -0.56 -12.10 13.93
CA PRO A 111 -0.30 -13.13 12.92
C PRO A 111 -1.42 -14.17 12.85
N GLY A 112 -1.67 -14.69 11.65
CA GLY A 112 -2.66 -15.74 11.41
C GLY A 112 -4.11 -15.25 11.39
N VAL A 113 -4.35 -13.94 11.41
CA VAL A 113 -5.68 -13.35 11.26
C VAL A 113 -5.70 -12.27 10.18
N TRP A 114 -6.84 -12.11 9.52
CA TRP A 114 -7.07 -10.99 8.61
C TRP A 114 -7.35 -9.73 9.42
N GLN A 115 -6.59 -8.67 9.15
CA GLN A 115 -6.78 -7.35 9.75
C GLN A 115 -7.11 -6.34 8.67
N THR A 116 -8.06 -5.45 8.95
CA THR A 116 -8.45 -4.36 8.04
C THR A 116 -7.91 -3.04 8.58
N TRP A 117 -7.29 -2.27 7.69
CA TRP A 117 -6.70 -0.98 8.00
C TRP A 117 -7.51 0.15 7.37
N ASP A 118 -7.79 1.20 8.15
CA ASP A 118 -8.36 2.45 7.64
C ASP A 118 -7.24 3.47 7.43
N ALA A 119 -6.66 3.44 6.23
CA ALA A 119 -5.53 4.31 5.88
C ALA A 119 -5.97 5.78 5.74
N ALA A 120 -7.25 6.04 5.43
CA ALA A 120 -7.77 7.41 5.37
C ALA A 120 -7.85 8.07 6.76
N ALA A 121 -8.15 7.28 7.80
CA ALA A 121 -8.10 7.72 9.20
C ALA A 121 -6.69 7.58 9.83
N GLY A 122 -5.76 6.93 9.14
CA GLY A 122 -4.41 6.65 9.60
C GLY A 122 -3.44 7.82 9.51
N ARG A 123 -2.21 7.56 9.95
CA ARG A 123 -1.09 8.51 9.86
C ARG A 123 -0.05 8.02 8.88
N TRP A 124 0.55 8.95 8.16
CA TRP A 124 1.42 8.70 7.02
C TRP A 124 2.78 9.34 7.25
N TYR A 125 3.87 8.62 6.96
CA TYR A 125 5.21 9.22 6.92
C TYR A 125 5.61 9.56 5.49
N PHE A 126 6.48 10.56 5.37
CA PHE A 126 7.00 11.00 4.08
C PHE A 126 8.32 10.29 3.77
N THR A 127 8.52 9.90 2.52
CA THR A 127 9.79 9.31 2.06
C THR A 127 10.86 10.36 1.77
N ALA A 128 10.45 11.57 1.39
CA ALA A 128 11.30 12.74 1.20
C ALA A 128 10.72 13.92 1.99
N ALA A 129 11.59 14.73 2.60
CA ALA A 129 11.17 15.88 3.38
C ALA A 129 10.58 16.96 2.45
N THR A 130 9.55 17.63 2.95
CA THR A 130 8.92 18.80 2.31
C THR A 130 9.18 20.03 3.18
N GLU A 131 8.70 21.20 2.76
CA GLU A 131 8.76 22.40 3.61
C GLU A 131 7.96 22.24 4.92
N ALA A 132 6.91 21.41 4.92
CA ALA A 132 6.02 21.21 6.06
C ALA A 132 6.31 19.95 6.88
N PHE A 133 6.87 18.90 6.26
CA PHE A 133 7.01 17.59 6.88
C PHE A 133 8.43 17.03 6.72
N CYS A 134 8.98 16.48 7.81
CA CYS A 134 10.23 15.73 7.79
C CYS A 134 10.07 14.34 7.14
N ALA A 135 11.17 13.74 6.68
CA ALA A 135 11.14 12.37 6.14
C ALA A 135 11.21 11.33 7.27
N ARG A 136 10.44 10.24 7.13
CA ARG A 136 10.50 8.98 7.89
C ARG A 136 10.22 9.03 9.40
N THR A 137 10.43 10.16 10.07
CA THR A 137 10.34 10.25 11.54
C THR A 137 9.13 11.02 12.04
N CYS A 138 8.40 11.71 11.17
CA CYS A 138 7.15 12.38 11.49
C CYS A 138 6.02 11.82 10.65
N TYR A 139 4.86 11.74 11.31
CA TYR A 139 3.64 11.16 10.80
C TYR A 139 2.54 12.20 10.81
N ALA A 140 1.84 12.33 9.68
CA ALA A 140 0.74 13.25 9.50
C ALA A 140 -0.52 12.51 9.01
N THR A 141 -1.67 12.96 9.46
CA THR A 141 -2.98 12.53 8.94
C THR A 141 -3.24 13.18 7.58
N LEU A 142 -4.12 12.61 6.76
CA LEU A 142 -4.50 13.23 5.49
C LEU A 142 -5.02 14.69 5.65
N PRO A 143 -5.84 15.03 6.67
CA PRO A 143 -6.22 16.42 6.94
C PRO A 143 -5.06 17.37 7.23
N GLU A 144 -4.03 16.92 7.96
CA GLU A 144 -2.84 17.73 8.22
C GLU A 144 -2.05 17.99 6.93
N ILE A 145 -1.91 16.96 6.09
CA ILE A 145 -1.27 17.08 4.78
C ILE A 145 -2.05 18.06 3.90
N LEU A 146 -3.38 17.96 3.86
CA LEU A 146 -4.25 18.85 3.09
C LEU A 146 -4.24 20.29 3.60
N SER A 147 -4.03 20.50 4.90
CA SER A 147 -3.88 21.85 5.46
C SER A 147 -2.61 22.54 4.92
N ALA A 148 -1.51 21.78 4.80
CA ALA A 148 -0.24 22.29 4.27
C ALA A 148 -0.20 22.33 2.73
N HIS A 149 -0.85 21.36 2.07
CA HIS A 149 -0.88 21.17 0.62
C HIS A 149 -2.32 20.94 0.13
N PRO A 150 -3.18 21.98 0.11
CA PRO A 150 -4.61 21.84 -0.22
C PRO A 150 -4.86 21.33 -1.64
N THR A 151 -3.86 21.48 -2.50
CA THR A 151 -3.91 21.11 -3.91
C THR A 151 -3.24 19.78 -4.20
N ALA A 152 -2.79 19.02 -3.19
CA ALA A 152 -2.10 17.76 -3.44
C ALA A 152 -2.91 16.80 -4.34
N THR A 153 -2.24 16.16 -5.30
CA THR A 153 -2.84 15.19 -6.22
C THR A 153 -2.02 13.91 -6.29
N ILE A 154 -2.68 12.79 -6.57
CA ILE A 154 -2.02 11.52 -6.84
C ILE A 154 -1.39 11.56 -8.24
N VAL A 155 -0.12 11.16 -8.38
CA VAL A 155 0.58 11.16 -9.67
C VAL A 155 1.44 9.91 -9.87
N ALA A 156 1.76 9.56 -11.12
CA ALA A 156 2.76 8.54 -11.40
C ALA A 156 4.18 9.01 -11.03
N TRP A 157 5.06 8.08 -10.65
CA TRP A 157 6.48 8.34 -10.44
C TRP A 157 7.33 7.62 -11.49
N TYR A 158 7.46 8.25 -12.66
CA TYR A 158 8.14 7.67 -13.84
C TYR A 158 7.36 6.45 -14.41
N PRO A 159 7.62 5.95 -15.64
CA PRO A 159 6.68 5.11 -16.38
C PRO A 159 6.37 3.73 -15.75
N ASN A 160 7.09 3.33 -14.70
CA ASN A 160 6.94 2.03 -14.03
C ASN A 160 6.45 2.11 -12.58
N ARG A 161 6.14 3.29 -12.03
CA ARG A 161 5.49 3.38 -10.71
C ARG A 161 4.21 4.19 -10.80
N ARG A 162 3.12 3.61 -10.30
CA ARG A 162 1.78 4.21 -10.37
C ARG A 162 1.46 5.02 -9.13
N GLY A 163 0.36 5.77 -9.20
CA GLY A 163 -0.11 6.65 -8.13
C GLY A 163 -0.33 5.97 -6.78
N ILE A 164 -0.87 4.75 -6.79
CA ILE A 164 -1.12 3.95 -5.59
C ILE A 164 -0.35 2.62 -5.68
N SER A 165 0.27 2.21 -4.58
CA SER A 165 0.88 0.88 -4.48
C SER A 165 0.73 0.27 -3.10
N ILE A 166 0.38 -1.02 -3.04
CA ILE A 166 0.54 -1.86 -1.85
C ILE A 166 1.87 -2.60 -2.01
N VAL A 167 2.66 -2.66 -0.95
CA VAL A 167 4.07 -3.05 -1.04
C VAL A 167 4.47 -3.95 0.11
N ALA A 168 5.26 -4.97 -0.20
CA ALA A 168 6.01 -5.75 0.78
C ALA A 168 7.49 -5.74 0.42
N GLY A 169 8.36 -5.67 1.42
CA GLY A 169 9.80 -5.78 1.22
C GLY A 169 10.57 -4.46 1.19
N GLN A 170 11.90 -4.61 1.20
CA GLN A 170 12.89 -3.54 1.08
C GLN A 170 14.15 -4.06 0.37
N ALA A 171 14.86 -3.19 -0.34
CA ALA A 171 16.02 -3.57 -1.15
C ALA A 171 17.15 -4.24 -0.34
N SER A 172 17.29 -3.92 0.95
CA SER A 172 18.28 -4.54 1.84
C SER A 172 17.81 -5.85 2.46
N GLY A 173 16.55 -6.25 2.26
CA GLY A 173 15.93 -7.42 2.92
C GLY A 173 15.61 -7.12 4.38
N GLY A 174 16.61 -7.18 5.26
CA GLY A 174 16.49 -6.85 6.69
C GLY A 174 15.29 -7.52 7.36
N ALA A 175 14.42 -6.75 8.01
CA ALA A 175 13.24 -7.27 8.68
C ALA A 175 12.23 -7.97 7.73
N TRP A 176 12.33 -7.69 6.42
CA TRP A 176 11.53 -8.31 5.38
C TRP A 176 12.18 -9.56 4.79
N ASN A 177 13.22 -10.13 5.40
CA ASN A 177 13.76 -11.41 4.94
C ASN A 177 12.73 -12.52 5.16
N ASP A 178 12.56 -13.37 4.14
CA ASP A 178 11.64 -14.52 4.17
C ASP A 178 10.19 -14.13 4.53
N PHE A 179 9.78 -12.89 4.19
CA PHE A 179 8.45 -12.40 4.48
C PHE A 179 7.43 -13.05 3.54
N ILE A 180 6.28 -13.39 4.08
CA ILE A 180 5.07 -13.73 3.33
C ILE A 180 3.93 -12.91 3.90
N GLY A 181 3.10 -12.35 3.04
CA GLY A 181 1.88 -11.65 3.41
C GLY A 181 0.87 -11.70 2.28
N TYR A 182 -0.37 -11.41 2.62
CA TYR A 182 -1.49 -11.40 1.69
C TYR A 182 -2.25 -10.09 1.83
N VAL A 183 -2.83 -9.65 0.73
CA VAL A 183 -3.59 -8.42 0.62
C VAL A 183 -4.91 -8.71 -0.05
N ASP A 184 -5.99 -8.16 0.49
CA ASP A 184 -7.32 -8.25 -0.08
C ASP A 184 -8.15 -6.99 0.26
N ALA A 185 -9.34 -6.86 -0.33
CA ALA A 185 -10.35 -5.87 0.00
C ALA A 185 -9.87 -4.42 -0.03
N PHE A 186 -9.00 -4.08 -0.99
CA PHE A 186 -8.62 -2.69 -1.20
C PHE A 186 -9.84 -1.91 -1.68
N SER A 187 -10.24 -0.88 -0.93
CA SER A 187 -11.26 0.06 -1.34
C SER A 187 -10.77 1.50 -1.23
N ILE A 188 -11.24 2.32 -2.14
CA ILE A 188 -11.01 3.77 -2.14
C ILE A 188 -12.33 4.45 -2.48
N ALA A 189 -12.70 5.43 -1.65
CA ALA A 189 -13.87 6.27 -1.87
C ALA A 189 -13.43 7.66 -2.31
N ILE A 190 -13.90 8.08 -3.48
CA ILE A 190 -13.63 9.40 -4.07
C ILE A 190 -14.95 10.14 -4.16
N GLU A 191 -15.05 11.30 -3.51
CA GLU A 191 -16.27 12.08 -3.39
C GLU A 191 -17.47 11.27 -2.86
N GLY A 192 -17.19 10.26 -2.01
CA GLY A 192 -18.18 9.33 -1.46
C GLY A 192 -18.51 8.11 -2.34
N GLU A 193 -18.00 8.02 -3.57
CA GLU A 193 -18.16 6.84 -4.43
C GLU A 193 -17.04 5.83 -4.18
N GLU A 194 -17.39 4.65 -3.66
CA GLU A 194 -16.43 3.59 -3.35
C GLU A 194 -16.15 2.69 -4.56
N THR A 195 -14.87 2.55 -4.92
CA THR A 195 -14.38 1.48 -5.78
C THR A 195 -13.68 0.42 -4.93
N ARG A 196 -13.98 -0.85 -5.17
CA ARG A 196 -13.45 -1.98 -4.40
C ARG A 196 -12.75 -3.00 -5.30
N TYR A 197 -11.68 -3.58 -4.80
CA TYR A 197 -10.88 -4.62 -5.43
C TYR A 197 -10.68 -5.78 -4.45
N ASP A 198 -11.00 -6.99 -4.91
CA ASP A 198 -11.04 -8.25 -4.16
C ASP A 198 -9.89 -9.21 -4.52
N PHE A 199 -8.98 -8.78 -5.39
CA PHE A 199 -7.75 -9.49 -5.78
C PHE A 199 -7.90 -11.00 -6.00
N GLU A 200 -8.97 -11.39 -6.71
CA GLU A 200 -9.28 -12.77 -7.02
C GLU A 200 -8.33 -13.38 -8.06
N ALA A 201 -8.02 -14.67 -7.88
CA ALA A 201 -7.25 -15.48 -8.84
C ALA A 201 -8.13 -15.85 -10.06
N SER A 202 -8.40 -14.89 -10.94
CA SER A 202 -9.16 -15.02 -12.20
C SER A 202 -10.41 -15.92 -12.10
N GLY A 203 -11.55 -15.31 -11.74
CA GLY A 203 -12.86 -15.97 -11.76
C GLY A 203 -13.96 -15.22 -11.01
N GLY A 204 -13.59 -14.39 -10.02
CA GLY A 204 -14.53 -13.50 -9.32
C GLY A 204 -14.68 -12.19 -10.08
N GLY A 205 -15.82 -12.01 -10.74
CA GLY A 205 -16.22 -10.69 -11.22
C GLY A 205 -16.51 -9.75 -10.06
N CYS A 206 -16.37 -8.44 -10.30
CA CYS A 206 -16.73 -7.38 -9.36
C CYS A 206 -18.08 -7.68 -8.68
N ALA A 207 -18.11 -7.75 -7.35
CA ALA A 207 -19.37 -7.65 -6.63
C ALA A 207 -19.94 -6.24 -6.86
N PRO A 208 -21.22 -6.13 -7.27
CA PRO A 208 -21.88 -4.84 -7.48
C PRO A 208 -22.08 -4.05 -6.19
#